data_AF-A0A1B7Z872-F1
#
_entry.id   AF-A0A1B7Z872-F1
#
_cell.length_a   1.000
_cell.length_b   1.000
_cell.length_c   1.000
_cell.angle_alpha   90.00
_cell.angle_beta   90.00
_cell.angle_gamma   90.00
#
_symmetry.space_group_name_H-M   'P 1'
#
loop_
_entity.id
_entity.type
_entity.pdbx_description
1 polymer ?
#
loop_
_entity_poly.entity_id
_entity_poly.type
_entity_poly.pdbx_seq_one_letter_code
_entity_poly.pdbx_strand_id
1 'polypeptide(L)'
;MATLQQQAKGKKDGEIRYLTPLNIETNTKKKYCRFKKSGIKYVDYKDADFLLKLVNEQGKLLPRRLTGTSLKYQRKVAQAVKRARHLALMPYVADLLK
;
A
#
# COMPACT_ATOMS: atom_id res chain seq x y z
N MET A 1 43.00 -41.79 21.31
CA MET A 1 41.72 -42.27 21.85
C MET A 1 40.60 -41.41 21.29
N ALA A 2 39.59 -42.06 20.72
CA ALA A 2 38.47 -41.46 20.03
C ALA A 2 37.43 -40.86 20.99
N THR A 3 36.81 -39.77 20.57
CA THR A 3 35.35 -39.52 20.61
C THR A 3 35.07 -38.74 19.30
N LEU A 4 34.36 -39.21 18.27
CA LEU A 4 33.16 -40.03 18.16
C LEU A 4 31.98 -39.51 18.97
N GLN A 5 31.57 -38.28 18.66
CA GLN A 5 30.21 -37.71 18.71
C GLN A 5 30.35 -36.31 18.08
N GLN A 6 29.73 -35.90 16.99
CA GLN A 6 28.55 -36.42 16.33
C GLN A 6 28.51 -35.79 14.93
N GLN A 7 28.32 -36.63 13.92
CA GLN A 7 27.91 -36.23 12.58
C GLN A 7 26.55 -35.52 12.60
N ALA A 8 26.28 -34.82 11.50
CA ALA A 8 24.97 -34.44 10.94
C ALA A 8 24.44 -33.03 11.27
N LYS A 9 24.64 -32.12 10.31
CA LYS A 9 23.52 -31.52 9.56
C LYS A 9 23.98 -30.93 8.22
N GLY A 10 23.93 -31.79 7.21
CA GLY A 10 23.43 -31.51 5.86
C GLY A 10 24.00 -30.33 5.07
N LYS A 11 24.85 -30.67 4.09
CA LYS A 11 24.87 -29.95 2.80
C LYS A 11 23.46 -29.88 2.23
N LYS A 12 23.07 -28.71 1.71
CA LYS A 12 22.13 -28.62 0.60
C LYS A 12 22.87 -27.95 -0.55
N ASP A 13 23.42 -28.82 -1.38
CA ASP A 13 23.83 -28.54 -2.73
C ASP A 13 22.60 -28.05 -3.52
N GLY A 14 22.78 -26.91 -4.20
CA GLY A 14 21.73 -26.22 -4.95
C GLY A 14 22.24 -24.92 -5.57
N GLU A 15 23.48 -24.90 -6.05
CA GLU A 15 24.02 -23.81 -6.85
C GLU A 15 23.45 -23.90 -8.28
N ILE A 16 22.32 -23.24 -8.54
CA ILE A 16 22.03 -22.80 -9.91
C ILE A 16 22.80 -21.49 -10.11
N ARG A 17 24.00 -21.59 -10.69
CA ARG A 17 24.83 -20.44 -11.07
C ARG A 17 24.29 -19.83 -12.36
N TYR A 18 23.39 -18.86 -12.25
CA TYR A 18 23.12 -17.98 -13.39
C TYR A 18 24.40 -17.16 -13.68
N LEU A 19 24.92 -17.18 -14.92
CA LEU A 19 26.16 -16.47 -15.31
C LEU A 19 26.10 -14.96 -15.05
N THR A 20 24.90 -14.42 -14.93
CA THR A 20 24.65 -13.08 -14.44
C THR A 20 23.60 -13.17 -13.34
N PRO A 21 23.82 -12.57 -12.16
CA PRO A 21 22.74 -12.42 -11.20
C PRO A 21 21.63 -11.61 -11.89
N LEU A 22 20.43 -12.18 -11.98
CA LEU A 22 19.26 -11.42 -12.37
C LEU A 22 19.13 -10.29 -11.35
N ASN A 23 19.36 -9.04 -11.78
CA ASN A 23 19.17 -7.87 -10.94
C ASN A 23 17.66 -7.65 -10.78
N ILE A 24 17.04 -8.49 -9.95
CA ILE A 24 15.65 -8.32 -9.55
C ILE A 24 15.68 -7.12 -8.62
N GLU A 25 15.41 -5.93 -9.16
CA GLU A 25 15.18 -4.72 -8.37
C GLU A 25 13.93 -4.92 -7.50
N THR A 26 14.04 -5.72 -6.44
CA THR A 26 12.99 -5.97 -5.44
C THR A 26 12.75 -4.74 -4.55
N ASN A 27 13.41 -3.63 -4.84
CA ASN A 27 13.38 -2.42 -4.05
C ASN A 27 12.12 -1.60 -4.35
N THR A 28 10.98 -2.09 -3.87
CA THR A 28 9.76 -1.28 -3.82
C THR A 28 10.01 -0.10 -2.89
N LYS A 29 10.29 1.07 -3.48
CA LYS A 29 10.52 2.33 -2.76
C LYS A 29 9.43 2.53 -1.70
N LYS A 30 9.82 2.70 -0.44
CA LYS A 30 8.89 2.95 0.66
C LYS A 30 8.10 4.23 0.38
N LYS A 31 6.82 4.09 0.04
CA LYS A 31 5.93 5.24 -0.17
C LYS A 31 5.68 5.95 1.17
N TYR A 32 5.73 7.27 1.16
CA TYR A 32 5.46 8.09 2.34
C TYR A 32 3.97 8.44 2.44
N CYS A 33 3.49 8.65 3.66
CA CYS A 33 2.12 9.06 3.90
C CYS A 33 1.97 10.57 3.68
N ARG A 34 1.21 10.95 2.64
CA ARG A 34 0.90 12.36 2.32
C ARG A 34 0.40 13.16 3.53
N PHE A 35 -0.57 12.61 4.27
CA PHE A 35 -1.17 13.27 5.44
C PHE A 35 -0.19 13.56 6.58
N LYS A 36 0.79 12.67 6.79
CA LYS A 36 1.82 12.89 7.82
C LYS A 36 2.79 13.97 7.38
N LYS A 37 3.21 13.95 6.11
CA LYS A 37 4.13 14.94 5.54
C LYS A 37 3.51 16.34 5.54
N SER A 38 2.22 16.45 5.21
CA SER A 38 1.51 17.73 5.15
C SER A 38 0.95 18.20 6.51
N GLY A 39 1.16 17.47 7.60
CA GLY A 39 0.63 17.83 8.92
C GLY A 39 -0.89 17.78 9.05
N ILE A 40 -1.61 17.17 8.11
CA ILE A 40 -3.08 17.13 8.09
C ILE A 40 -3.58 16.11 9.11
N LYS A 41 -4.20 16.58 10.20
CA LYS A 41 -4.73 15.73 11.28
C LYS A 41 -6.13 15.19 10.99
N TYR A 42 -6.97 15.99 10.32
CA TYR A 42 -8.37 15.69 10.01
C TYR A 42 -8.59 15.61 8.51
N VAL A 43 -9.45 14.67 8.08
CA VAL A 43 -9.84 14.52 6.67
C VAL A 43 -11.30 14.93 6.60
N ASP A 44 -11.56 16.10 6.02
CA ASP A 44 -12.93 16.59 5.84
C ASP A 44 -13.63 15.78 4.74
N TYR A 45 -14.92 15.56 4.93
CA TYR A 45 -15.79 14.89 3.97
C TYR A 45 -16.50 15.87 3.03
N LYS A 46 -16.51 17.17 3.38
CA LYS A 46 -17.13 18.23 2.57
C LYS A 46 -16.30 18.55 1.31
N ASP A 47 -14.98 18.34 1.38
CA ASP A 47 -14.05 18.65 0.29
C ASP A 47 -14.00 17.52 -0.74
N ALA A 48 -14.97 17.49 -1.65
CA ALA A 48 -15.05 16.46 -2.69
C ALA A 48 -13.80 16.39 -3.57
N ASP A 49 -13.24 17.55 -3.98
CA ASP A 49 -12.04 17.65 -4.81
C ASP A 49 -10.81 16.99 -4.19
N PHE A 50 -10.70 17.07 -2.86
CA PHE A 50 -9.61 16.42 -2.15
C PHE A 50 -9.78 14.91 -2.09
N LEU A 51 -11.01 14.43 -1.89
CA LEU A 51 -11.35 13.02 -1.82
C LEU A 51 -11.27 12.34 -3.19
N LEU A 52 -11.58 13.03 -4.28
CA LEU A 52 -11.44 12.53 -5.66
C LEU A 52 -10.02 12.07 -5.98
N LYS A 53 -9.00 12.71 -5.39
CA LYS A 53 -7.58 12.30 -5.53
C LYS A 53 -7.28 10.92 -4.92
N LEU A 54 -8.14 10.42 -4.04
CA LEU A 54 -7.98 9.16 -3.30
C LEU A 54 -8.89 8.04 -3.84
N VAL A 55 -9.63 8.34 -4.90
CA VAL A 55 -10.61 7.47 -5.52
C VAL A 55 -10.21 7.21 -6.98
N ASN A 56 -10.62 6.05 -7.49
CA ASN A 56 -10.41 5.64 -8.88
C ASN A 56 -11.43 6.34 -9.81
N GLU A 57 -11.23 6.26 -11.11
CA GLU A 57 -12.19 6.74 -12.14
C GLU A 57 -13.57 6.10 -11.97
N GLN A 58 -13.63 4.87 -11.46
CA GLN A 58 -14.89 4.19 -11.17
C GLN A 58 -15.62 4.64 -9.90
N GLY A 59 -15.09 5.64 -9.18
CA GLY A 59 -15.59 6.03 -7.88
C GLY A 59 -15.19 5.09 -6.74
N LYS A 60 -14.36 4.06 -6.96
CA LYS A 60 -13.87 3.12 -5.92
C LYS A 60 -12.67 3.66 -5.13
N LEU A 61 -12.60 3.42 -3.82
CA LEU A 61 -11.50 3.91 -2.99
C LEU A 61 -10.17 3.22 -3.36
N LEU A 62 -9.10 4.01 -3.54
CA LEU A 62 -7.78 3.46 -3.84
C LEU A 62 -7.18 2.72 -2.64
N PRO A 63 -6.56 1.55 -2.84
CA PRO A 63 -5.88 0.82 -1.78
C PRO A 63 -4.64 1.57 -1.30
N ARG A 64 -4.33 1.40 -0.02
CA ARG A 64 -3.16 1.98 0.66
C ARG A 64 -1.83 1.70 -0.08
N ARG A 65 -1.69 0.53 -0.72
CA ARG A 65 -0.48 0.14 -1.46
C ARG A 65 -0.15 1.12 -2.59
N LEU A 66 -1.18 1.70 -3.21
CA LEU A 66 -1.03 2.67 -4.28
C LEU A 66 -0.77 4.08 -3.73
N THR A 67 -1.57 4.51 -2.76
CA THR A 67 -1.53 5.88 -2.21
C THR A 67 -0.43 6.14 -1.18
N GLY A 68 0.14 5.10 -0.55
CA GLY A 68 1.19 5.23 0.47
C GLY A 68 0.72 5.80 1.82
N THR A 69 -0.59 5.93 2.03
CA THR A 69 -1.16 6.43 3.29
C THR A 69 -0.83 5.51 4.47
N SER A 70 -0.87 6.02 5.70
CA SER A 70 -0.80 5.14 6.89
C SER A 70 -2.14 4.47 7.15
N LEU A 71 -2.17 3.34 7.85
CA LEU A 71 -3.41 2.62 8.19
C LEU A 71 -4.43 3.52 8.91
N LYS A 72 -3.96 4.34 9.87
CA LYS A 72 -4.82 5.30 10.61
C LYS A 72 -5.51 6.28 9.68
N TYR A 73 -4.76 6.89 8.76
CA TYR A 73 -5.32 7.83 7.80
C TYR A 73 -6.19 7.14 6.75
N GLN A 74 -5.86 5.93 6.32
CA GLN A 74 -6.70 5.19 5.38
C GLN A 74 -8.10 4.91 5.96
N ARG A 75 -8.20 4.57 7.25
CA ARG A 75 -9.49 4.41 7.94
C ARG A 75 -10.29 5.71 7.98
N LYS A 76 -9.63 6.84 8.28
CA LYS A 76 -10.25 8.18 8.27
C LYS A 76 -10.76 8.56 6.89
N VAL A 77 -9.95 8.35 5.85
CA VAL A 77 -10.34 8.61 4.46
C VAL A 77 -11.54 7.75 4.07
N ALA A 78 -11.53 6.46 4.40
CA ALA A 78 -12.65 5.57 4.09
C ALA A 78 -13.96 6.04 4.76
N GLN A 79 -13.90 6.52 6.01
CA GLN A 79 -15.06 7.11 6.67
C GLN A 79 -15.51 8.41 6.00
N ALA A 80 -14.57 9.31 5.67
CA ALA A 80 -14.87 10.57 5.00
C ALA A 80 -15.54 10.34 3.63
N VAL A 81 -15.00 9.44 2.81
CA VAL A 81 -15.58 9.09 1.49
C VAL A 81 -16.99 8.49 1.65
N LYS A 82 -17.21 7.62 2.65
CA LYS A 82 -18.55 7.06 2.90
C LYS A 82 -19.56 8.14 3.30
N ARG A 83 -19.17 9.11 4.13
CA ARG A 83 -20.02 10.25 4.51
C ARG A 83 -20.29 11.16 3.30
N ALA A 84 -19.27 11.46 2.52
CA ALA A 84 -19.40 12.27 1.30
C ALA A 84 -20.39 11.65 0.31
N ARG A 85 -20.36 10.33 0.14
CA ARG A 85 -21.33 9.60 -0.69
C ARG A 85 -22.76 9.66 -0.14
N HIS A 86 -22.93 9.52 1.17
CA HIS A 86 -24.25 9.63 1.80
C HIS A 86 -24.85 11.04 1.65
N LEU A 87 -24.01 12.07 1.60
CA LEU A 87 -24.41 13.46 1.37
C LEU A 87 -24.49 13.83 -0.12
N ALA A 88 -24.39 12.86 -1.03
CA ALA A 88 -24.38 13.07 -2.48
C ALA A 88 -23.27 14.00 -3.01
N LEU A 89 -22.20 14.23 -2.24
CA LEU A 89 -21.01 14.98 -2.69
C LEU A 89 -20.11 14.16 -3.62
N MET A 90 -20.21 12.82 -3.55
CA MET A 90 -19.49 11.89 -4.42
C MET A 90 -20.42 10.74 -4.85
N PRO A 91 -20.32 10.24 -6.08
CA PRO A 91 -21.13 9.12 -6.52
C PRO A 91 -20.63 7.78 -5.95
N TYR A 92 -21.54 6.81 -5.86
CA TYR A 92 -21.21 5.43 -5.48
C TYR A 92 -20.58 4.64 -6.65
N VAL A 93 -21.09 4.89 -7.86
CA VAL A 93 -20.65 4.29 -9.11
C VAL A 93 -20.51 5.42 -10.12
N ALA A 94 -19.40 5.44 -10.83
CA ALA A 94 -19.15 6.32 -11.96
C ALA A 94 -18.27 5.57 -12.96
N ASP A 95 -18.22 6.04 -14.20
CA ASP A 95 -17.30 5.49 -15.21
C ASP A 95 -16.23 6.51 -15.65
N LEU A 96 -16.46 7.81 -15.40
CA LEU A 96 -15.61 8.93 -15.87
C LEU A 96 -15.51 10.04 -14.80
N LEU A 97 -15.10 9.70 -13.57
CA LEU A 97 -14.95 10.69 -12.49
C LEU A 97 -13.71 11.60 -12.59
N LYS A 98 -12.84 11.38 -13.58
CA LYS A 98 -11.51 11.97 -13.65
C LYS A 98 -11.11 12.28 -15.08
#